data_AF-A0A0A3J2R8-F1
#
_entry.id   AF-A0A0A3J2R8-F1
#
_cell.length_a   1.000
_cell.length_b   1.000
_cell.length_c   1.000
_cell.angle_alpha   90.00
_cell.angle_beta   90.00
_cell.angle_gamma   90.00
#
_symmetry.space_group_name_H-M   'P 1'
#
loop_
_entity.id
_entity.type
_entity.pdbx_description
1 polymer ?
#
loop_
_entity_poly.entity_id
_entity_poly.type
_entity_poly.pdbx_seq_one_letter_code
_entity_poly.pdbx_strand_id
1 'polypeptide(L)' 'MFKLFSSFSAVLFVIGTLLFCSSFFVNVSMWFGIELIKGGVFLFLIGMFLQSMHEFERNKSINE' A
#
# COMPACT_ATOMS: atom_id res chain seq x y z
N MET A 1 -6.78 -13.91 3.31
CA MET A 1 -6.82 -12.54 3.90
C MET A 1 -5.82 -11.58 3.23
N PHE A 2 -4.61 -12.00 2.90
CA PHE A 2 -3.57 -11.15 2.26
C PHE A 2 -3.93 -10.49 0.92
N LYS A 3 -4.62 -11.21 0.02
CA LYS A 3 -5.07 -10.63 -1.26
C LYS A 3 -5.96 -9.40 -1.05
N LEU A 4 -6.81 -9.41 -0.02
CA LEU A 4 -7.64 -8.25 0.32
C LEU A 4 -6.79 -7.09 0.83
N PHE A 5 -5.79 -7.36 1.67
CA PHE A 5 -4.88 -6.34 2.21
C PHE A 5 -4.02 -5.69 1.12
N SER A 6 -3.45 -6.51 0.22
CA SER A 6 -2.70 -6.05 -0.94
C SER A 6 -3.58 -5.25 -1.91
N SER A 7 -4.80 -5.72 -2.17
CA SER A 7 -5.76 -4.99 -3.01
C SER A 7 -6.20 -3.66 -2.38
N PHE A 8 -6.41 -3.61 -1.06
CA PHE A 8 -6.72 -2.38 -0.34
C PHE A 8 -5.57 -1.38 -0.39
N SER A 9 -4.34 -1.86 -0.22
CA SER A 9 -3.14 -1.03 -0.32
C SER A 9 -2.95 -0.46 -1.73
N ALA A 10 -3.16 -1.28 -2.77
CA ALA A 10 -3.11 -0.82 -4.15
C ALA A 10 -4.18 0.25 -4.44
N VAL A 11 -5.39 0.08 -3.92
CA VAL A 11 -6.47 1.06 -4.04
C VAL A 11 -6.12 2.36 -3.33
N LEU A 12 -5.58 2.30 -2.11
CA LEU A 12 -5.12 3.48 -1.36
C LEU A 12 -3.97 4.21 -2.08
N PHE A 13 -3.06 3.46 -2.69
CA PHE A 13 -1.98 4.03 -3.49
C PHE A 13 -2.53 4.78 -4.72
N VAL A 14 -3.43 4.15 -5.48
CA VAL A 14 -4.08 4.78 -6.65
C VAL A 14 -4.86 6.03 -6.23
N ILE A 15 -5.66 5.95 -5.17
CA ILE A 15 -6.41 7.10 -4.63
C ILE A 15 -5.46 8.21 -4.19
N GLY A 16 -4.36 7.88 -3.49
CA GLY A 16 -3.35 8.84 -3.07
C GLY A 16 -2.70 9.56 -4.25
N THR A 17 -2.30 8.83 -5.29
CA THR A 17 -1.74 9.42 -6.52
C THR A 17 -2.78 10.30 -7.24
N LEU A 18 -4.03 9.86 -7.30
CA LEU A 18 -5.10 10.60 -7.97
C LEU A 18 -5.45 11.90 -7.23
N LEU A 19 -5.49 11.86 -5.88
CA LEU A 19 -5.64 13.05 -5.05
C LEU A 19 -4.44 13.98 -5.18
N PHE A 20 -3.22 13.45 -5.25
CA PHE A 20 -2.02 14.27 -5.45
C PHE A 20 -2.06 14.99 -6.80
N CYS A 21 -2.39 14.30 -7.90
CA CYS A 21 -2.61 14.91 -9.21
C CYS A 21 -3.74 15.96 -9.16
N SER A 22 -4.86 15.66 -8.50
CA SER A 22 -5.97 16.61 -8.36
C SER A 22 -5.57 17.85 -7.52
N SER A 23 -4.68 17.68 -6.54
CA SER A 23 -4.15 18.77 -5.71
C SER A 23 -3.43 19.84 -6.53
N PHE A 24 -2.74 19.44 -7.60
CA PHE A 24 -2.10 20.39 -8.54
C PHE A 24 -3.13 21.25 -9.30
N PHE A 25 -4.31 20.71 -9.61
CA PHE A 25 -5.34 21.41 -10.38
C PHE A 25 -6.31 22.20 -9.50
N VAL A 26 -6.57 21.75 -8.27
CA VAL A 26 -7.64 22.28 -7.41
C VAL A 26 -7.10 23.22 -6.31
N ASN A 27 -5.79 23.48 -6.24
CA ASN A 27 -5.17 24.29 -5.17
C ASN A 27 -5.48 23.73 -3.77
N VAL A 28 -5.79 22.43 -3.69
CA VAL A 28 -5.92 21.68 -2.44
C VAL A 28 -4.52 21.51 -1.89
N SER A 29 -4.35 21.72 -0.58
CA SER A 29 -3.06 21.70 0.10
C SER A 29 -2.26 20.46 -0.31
N MET A 30 -1.25 20.67 -1.15
CA MET A 30 -0.38 19.65 -1.75
C MET A 30 0.19 18.67 -0.72
N TRP A 31 0.34 19.17 0.50
CA TRP A 31 0.73 18.44 1.70
C TRP A 31 -0.15 17.21 1.99
N PHE A 32 -1.46 17.35 1.82
CA PHE A 32 -2.41 16.27 2.07
C PHE A 32 -2.24 15.11 1.07
N GLY A 33 -2.00 15.43 -0.21
CA GLY A 33 -1.72 14.42 -1.23
C GLY A 33 -0.41 13.67 -0.98
N ILE A 34 0.64 14.37 -0.54
CA ILE A 34 1.94 13.77 -0.21
C ILE A 34 1.80 12.80 0.97
N GLU A 35 1.08 13.20 2.02
CA GLU A 35 0.91 12.39 3.22
C GLU A 35 0.10 11.11 2.93
N LEU A 36 -0.90 11.20 2.04
CA LEU A 36 -1.70 10.06 1.59
C LEU A 36 -0.87 9.07 0.74
N ILE A 37 -0.05 9.56 -0.19
CA ILE A 37 0.87 8.70 -0.96
C ILE A 37 1.85 8.00 -0.02
N LYS A 38 2.43 8.75 0.93
CA LYS A 38 3.42 8.22 1.88
C LYS A 38 2.81 7.14 2.76
N GLY A 39 1.58 7.33 3.23
CA GLY A 39 0.80 6.32 3.94
C GLY A 39 0.48 5.09 3.08
N GLY A 40 0.08 5.29 1.82
CA GLY A 40 -0.19 4.21 0.87
C GLY A 40 1.03 3.34 0.57
N VAL A 41 2.19 3.96 0.36
CA VAL A 41 3.48 3.26 0.17
C VAL A 41 3.87 2.46 1.41
N PHE A 42 3.67 3.03 2.61
CA PHE A 42 4.00 2.36 3.86
C PHE A 42 3.12 1.11 4.08
N LEU A 43 1.81 1.22 3.83
CA LEU A 43 0.87 0.10 3.85
C LEU A 43 1.24 -0.98 2.83
N PHE A 44 1.71 -0.58 1.64
CA PHE A 44 2.15 -1.50 0.61
C PHE A 44 3.38 -2.30 1.04
N LEU A 45 4.37 -1.62 1.63
CA LEU A 45 5.62 -2.22 2.09
C LEU A 45 5.39 -3.20 3.24
N ILE A 46 4.50 -2.85 4.18
CA ILE A 46 4.04 -3.76 5.25
C ILE A 46 3.32 -4.97 4.65
N GLY A 47 2.43 -4.76 3.66
CA GLY A 47 1.72 -5.85 3.00
C GLY A 47 2.65 -6.84 2.30
N MET A 48 3.68 -6.34 1.60
CA MET A 48 4.71 -7.18 0.98
C MET A 48 5.55 -7.94 2.02
N PHE A 49 5.92 -7.29 3.12
CA PHE A 49 6.69 -7.94 4.19
C PHE A 49 5.93 -9.09 4.84
N LEU A 50 4.67 -8.85 5.19
CA LEU A 50 3.77 -9.84 5.77
C LEU A 50 3.48 -10.98 4.75
N GLN A 51 3.40 -10.69 3.45
CA GLN A 51 3.30 -11.73 2.41
C GLN A 51 4.58 -12.59 2.34
N SER A 52 5.75 -11.96 2.40
CA SER A 52 7.05 -12.66 2.39
C SER A 52 7.22 -13.56 3.61
N MET A 53 6.78 -13.12 4.79
CA MET A 53 6.84 -13.93 6.01
C MET A 53 5.92 -15.15 5.93
N HIS A 54 4.71 -14.98 5.40
CA HIS A 54 3.79 -16.09 5.18
C HIS A 54 4.32 -17.10 4.14
N GLU A 55 5.03 -16.62 3.11
CA GLU A 55 5.74 -17.47 2.15
C GLU A 55 6.85 -18.30 2.79
N PHE A 56 7.59 -17.69 3.70
CA PHE A 56 8.63 -18.36 4.47
C PHE A 56 8.05 -19.43 5.41
N GLU A 57 6.98 -19.13 6.15
CA GLU A 57 6.29 -20.11 6.99
C GLU A 57 5.71 -21.27 6.19
N ARG A 58 5.05 -20.99 5.06
CA ARG A 58 4.51 -22.03 4.18
C ARG A 58 5.60 -22.96 3.66
N ASN A 59 6.75 -22.43 3.25
CA ASN A 59 7.87 -23.25 2.79
C ASN A 59 8.53 -24.04 3.93
N LYS A 60 8.53 -23.52 5.15
CA LYS A 60 8.99 -24.26 6.34
C LYS A 60 8.09 -25.45 6.63
N SER A 61 6.76 -25.26 6.59
CA SER A 61 5.76 -26.31 6.82
C SER A 61 5.75 -27.43 5.77
N ILE A 62 6.30 -27.21 4.57
CA ILE A 62 6.39 -28.23 3.52
C ILE A 62 7.67 -29.09 3.68
N ASN A 63 8.68 -28.57 4.38
CA ASN A 63 9.98 -29.23 4.58
C ASN A 63 10.09 -29.94 5.95
N GLU A 64 9.04 -29.93 6.77
CA GLU A 64 8.86 -30.73 8.00
C GLU A 64 7.91 -31.90 7.73
#